data_AF-A0A200R7K9-F1
#
_entry.id   AF-A0A200R7K9-F1
#
_cell.length_a   1.000
_cell.length_b   1.000
_cell.length_c   1.000
_cell.angle_alpha   90.00
_cell.angle_beta   90.00
_cell.angle_gamma   90.00
#
_symmetry.space_group_name_H-M   'P 1'
#
loop_
_entity.id
_entity.type
_entity.pdbx_description
1 polymer ?
#
loop_
_entity_poly.entity_id
_entity_poly.type
_entity_poly.pdbx_seq_one_letter_code
_entity_poly.pdbx_strand_id
1 'polypeptide(L)'
;MTSGGLKKRHRNGSSSRLSTYAVIDSSISDGTLTETAQKPSNFHRSSSSSSSSTISRFNDSLTADVILSVHLESLPFVLDADSSTTAGSVDQEHAKLYLHSDVLHRSKYFSALLSDRWQKDSVNDSERTSRVFNLKLKVPALMGTIDVHLTVLKMLYANDFSVDINSVSSALSILPVALELLFEDCVKYCVRFLEAVPWTEDEEKKVLSLIPFLRQEESIELLSRVSPVKNNASDEMLHGLILAAIHNHPNFSPKTFVAKLLREFPSRDAVQRALDRAFDSHLKVVKESLEEYSSPNFRGDLNETEAIQRLNLHTAMTNGKHLLWLVDRMIELKVADLAVKEWSEQASFTANLQRAFREDAWRNIVPGFPAVILRCTCKLASALAAGSILASRQVLQLNYPVLCIVFLLECWL
;
A
#
# COMPACT_ATOMS: atom_id res chain seq x y z
N MET A 1 56.42 55.57 -27.58
CA MET A 1 55.91 56.96 -27.49
C MET A 1 54.81 57.07 -28.54
N THR A 2 53.59 57.52 -28.28
CA THR A 2 53.03 58.29 -27.15
C THR A 2 51.70 57.68 -26.65
N SER A 3 51.30 58.02 -25.42
CA SER A 3 50.00 57.66 -24.83
C SER A 3 48.93 58.72 -25.13
N GLY A 4 47.65 58.37 -24.98
CA GLY A 4 46.56 59.34 -25.04
C GLY A 4 45.20 58.75 -24.63
N GLY A 5 44.78 58.97 -23.38
CA GLY A 5 43.44 58.65 -22.92
C GLY A 5 42.92 59.68 -21.93
N LEU A 6 41.67 60.13 -22.09
CA LEU A 6 40.85 60.98 -21.20
C LEU A 6 39.37 60.66 -21.50
N LYS A 7 38.59 60.08 -20.58
CA LYS A 7 37.86 60.68 -19.44
C LYS A 7 36.61 61.54 -19.77
N LYS A 8 35.44 60.86 -19.78
CA LYS A 8 34.27 61.05 -18.87
C LYS A 8 33.58 62.43 -18.72
N ARG A 9 32.34 62.55 -19.22
CA ARG A 9 31.16 63.27 -18.63
C ARG A 9 29.90 62.89 -19.47
N HIS A 10 28.69 62.50 -19.02
CA HIS A 10 27.83 62.62 -17.81
C HIS A 10 26.80 63.78 -17.81
N ARG A 11 25.52 63.41 -17.92
CA ARG A 11 24.26 64.12 -17.54
C ARG A 11 23.18 63.00 -17.40
N ASN A 12 22.60 62.69 -16.23
CA ASN A 12 21.49 63.39 -15.53
C ASN A 12 20.23 63.50 -16.42
N GLY A 13 19.00 63.06 -16.09
CA GLY A 13 18.38 62.41 -14.90
C GLY A 13 16.84 62.28 -15.15
N SER A 14 15.92 61.91 -14.24
CA SER A 14 15.98 61.51 -12.82
C SER A 14 14.66 60.84 -12.32
N SER A 15 14.76 59.70 -11.60
CA SER A 15 14.03 59.38 -10.35
C SER A 15 12.49 59.22 -10.27
N SER A 16 12.02 58.00 -9.92
CA SER A 16 11.08 57.81 -8.79
C SER A 16 11.23 56.43 -8.12
N ARG A 17 11.40 56.49 -6.79
CA ARG A 17 11.59 55.40 -5.83
C ARG A 17 10.27 54.66 -5.56
N LEU A 18 10.34 53.37 -5.22
CA LEU A 18 10.04 52.86 -3.87
C LEU A 18 10.29 51.34 -3.76
N SER A 19 10.76 50.93 -2.59
CA SER A 19 10.95 49.52 -2.18
C SER A 19 10.10 49.26 -0.94
N THR A 20 9.76 48.00 -0.64
CA THR A 20 10.10 47.30 0.63
C THR A 20 9.36 45.95 0.75
N TYR A 21 10.04 45.03 1.44
CA TYR A 21 9.63 43.71 1.95
C TYR A 21 8.19 43.57 2.47
N ALA A 22 7.70 42.33 2.42
CA ALA A 22 6.66 41.81 3.31
C ALA A 22 7.23 40.65 4.15
N VAL A 23 6.96 40.65 5.45
CA VAL A 23 7.31 39.61 6.43
C VAL A 23 6.03 39.23 7.19
N ILE A 24 6.00 38.00 7.68
CA ILE A 24 4.95 37.35 8.47
C ILE A 24 4.68 38.13 9.78
N ASP A 25 3.41 38.30 10.17
CA ASP A 25 2.97 37.95 11.53
C ASP A 25 1.46 37.71 11.66
N SER A 26 1.08 37.06 12.75
CA SER A 26 -0.24 36.66 13.19
C SER A 26 -0.69 37.45 14.43
N SER A 27 -1.97 37.82 14.54
CA SER A 27 -2.59 38.11 15.84
C SER A 27 -4.13 38.09 15.83
N ILE A 28 -4.67 37.71 17.00
CA ILE A 28 -6.08 37.51 17.38
C ILE A 28 -6.78 38.85 17.68
N SER A 29 -8.12 38.91 17.56
CA SER A 29 -8.98 39.79 18.38
C SER A 29 -10.45 39.31 18.41
N ASP A 30 -11.06 39.28 19.61
CA ASP A 30 -12.48 38.99 19.89
C ASP A 30 -13.41 40.21 19.69
N GLY A 31 -14.74 40.00 19.54
CA GLY A 31 -15.67 41.13 19.30
C GLY A 31 -17.19 40.88 19.20
N THR A 32 -17.77 40.00 20.01
CA THR A 32 -19.13 40.03 20.64
C THR A 32 -20.26 40.97 20.11
N LEU A 33 -21.43 40.37 19.74
CA LEU A 33 -22.82 40.93 19.62
C LEU A 33 -23.09 42.00 18.50
N THR A 34 -24.27 42.15 17.86
CA THR A 34 -25.68 41.75 18.12
C THR A 34 -26.47 41.35 16.85
N GLU A 35 -27.41 40.40 17.00
CA GLU A 35 -28.81 40.38 16.49
C GLU A 35 -29.22 41.16 15.20
N THR A 36 -29.67 40.46 14.15
CA THR A 36 -31.10 40.44 13.69
C THR A 36 -31.37 39.59 12.43
N ALA A 37 -32.44 38.77 12.53
CA ALA A 37 -33.35 38.25 11.50
C ALA A 37 -32.91 37.99 10.03
N GLN A 38 -33.04 36.72 9.59
CA GLN A 38 -34.02 36.35 8.54
C GLN A 38 -34.36 34.84 8.55
N LYS A 39 -35.62 34.52 8.21
CA LYS A 39 -36.26 33.17 8.20
C LYS A 39 -36.25 32.61 6.77
N PRO A 40 -36.05 31.30 6.54
CA PRO A 40 -37.16 30.32 6.37
C PRO A 40 -36.84 28.98 7.10
N SER A 41 -37.68 27.94 7.18
CA SER A 41 -39.11 27.70 6.90
C SER A 41 -39.54 26.51 7.77
N ASN A 42 -40.81 26.46 8.20
CA ASN A 42 -41.30 25.34 9.02
C ASN A 42 -41.58 24.10 8.17
N PHE A 43 -41.09 22.93 8.59
CA PHE A 43 -41.75 21.65 8.33
C PHE A 43 -42.10 20.98 9.65
N HIS A 44 -43.30 20.41 9.71
CA HIS A 44 -43.91 19.92 10.94
C HIS A 44 -43.15 18.71 11.52
N ARG A 45 -42.69 18.82 12.77
CA ARG A 45 -42.38 17.64 13.59
C ARG A 45 -43.68 17.15 14.22
N SER A 46 -44.21 16.04 13.69
CA SER A 46 -45.25 15.27 14.37
C SER A 46 -44.64 14.61 15.61
N SER A 47 -45.10 15.03 16.79
CA SER A 47 -44.76 14.41 18.06
C SER A 47 -45.47 13.06 18.21
N SER A 48 -44.74 11.96 18.06
CA SER A 48 -45.21 10.62 18.40
C SER A 48 -44.59 10.15 19.72
N SER A 49 -45.41 10.11 20.76
CA SER A 49 -45.34 9.23 21.94
C SER A 49 -43.96 8.79 22.43
N SER A 50 -43.55 9.31 23.58
CA SER A 50 -42.58 8.69 24.48
C SER A 50 -43.05 7.28 24.89
N SER A 51 -42.51 6.24 24.26
CA SER A 51 -42.45 4.92 24.86
C SER A 51 -41.36 4.94 25.94
N SER A 52 -41.71 4.43 27.14
CA SER A 52 -40.71 4.21 28.19
C SER A 52 -39.74 3.12 27.72
N SER A 53 -38.52 3.50 27.35
CA SER A 53 -37.49 2.53 26.96
C SER A 53 -37.02 1.77 28.20
N THR A 54 -37.73 0.69 28.51
CA THR A 54 -37.23 -0.37 29.39
C THR A 54 -35.90 -0.84 28.83
N ILE A 55 -34.81 -0.54 29.54
CA ILE A 55 -33.47 -1.02 29.19
C ILE A 55 -33.51 -2.55 29.26
N SER A 56 -33.57 -3.20 28.10
CA SER A 56 -33.59 -4.67 27.99
C SER A 56 -32.38 -5.22 28.71
N ARG A 57 -32.60 -6.03 29.75
CA ARG A 57 -31.53 -6.64 30.52
C ARG A 57 -31.12 -7.98 29.90
N PHE A 58 -29.84 -8.31 30.01
CA PHE A 58 -29.35 -9.61 29.60
C PHE A 58 -29.99 -10.72 30.46
N ASN A 59 -30.48 -11.77 29.82
CA ASN A 59 -31.13 -12.92 30.45
C ASN A 59 -32.44 -12.62 31.22
N ASP A 60 -33.22 -11.61 30.80
CA ASP A 60 -34.53 -11.28 31.39
C ASP A 60 -35.66 -12.11 30.77
N SER A 61 -36.19 -13.08 31.53
CA SER A 61 -37.26 -13.97 31.07
C SER A 61 -38.64 -13.32 30.99
N LEU A 62 -38.83 -12.10 31.51
CA LEU A 62 -40.12 -11.40 31.48
C LEU A 62 -40.34 -10.61 30.19
N THR A 63 -39.25 -10.15 29.56
CA THR A 63 -39.28 -9.30 28.36
C THR A 63 -38.65 -9.93 27.12
N ALA A 64 -37.96 -11.06 27.26
CA ALA A 64 -37.35 -11.77 26.15
C ALA A 64 -38.37 -12.38 25.16
N ASP A 65 -38.10 -12.16 23.87
CA ASP A 65 -38.78 -12.79 22.73
C ASP A 65 -37.91 -13.85 22.04
N VAL A 66 -36.66 -14.04 22.48
CA VAL A 66 -35.75 -15.08 21.97
C VAL A 66 -35.27 -15.98 23.12
N ILE A 67 -35.41 -17.28 22.94
CA ILE A 67 -34.82 -18.31 23.79
C ILE A 67 -33.64 -18.92 23.02
N LEU A 68 -32.42 -18.71 23.51
CA LEU A 68 -31.20 -19.26 22.93
C LEU A 68 -30.67 -20.42 23.80
N SER A 69 -30.56 -21.60 23.21
CA SER A 69 -29.94 -22.77 23.84
C SER A 69 -28.53 -23.00 23.31
N VAL A 70 -27.53 -22.66 24.11
CA VAL A 70 -26.10 -22.83 23.81
C VAL A 70 -25.67 -24.21 24.28
N HIS A 71 -25.09 -25.01 23.39
CA HIS A 71 -24.62 -26.38 23.66
C HIS A 71 -23.14 -26.49 23.32
N LEU A 72 -22.34 -27.13 24.18
CA LEU A 72 -20.99 -27.55 23.82
C LEU A 72 -21.05 -28.74 22.85
N GLU A 73 -20.37 -28.66 21.71
CA GLU A 73 -20.29 -29.76 20.76
C GLU A 73 -19.22 -30.77 21.23
N SER A 74 -19.69 -31.88 21.79
CA SER A 74 -18.82 -32.98 22.21
C SER A 74 -18.07 -33.57 21.02
N LEU A 75 -16.74 -33.66 21.14
CA LEU A 75 -15.88 -34.20 20.10
C LEU A 75 -16.20 -35.69 19.86
N PRO A 76 -16.55 -36.11 18.65
CA PRO A 76 -16.60 -37.52 18.34
C PRO A 76 -15.16 -38.07 18.38
N PHE A 77 -14.97 -39.12 19.19
CA PHE A 77 -13.77 -39.97 19.27
C PHE A 77 -12.65 -39.57 20.27
N VAL A 78 -12.80 -40.05 21.52
CA VAL A 78 -11.67 -40.59 22.30
C VAL A 78 -12.11 -41.96 22.83
N LEU A 79 -11.23 -42.96 22.70
CA LEU A 79 -11.48 -44.35 23.12
C LEU A 79 -11.41 -44.52 24.64
N ASP A 80 -12.09 -45.56 25.14
CA ASP A 80 -12.17 -45.91 26.57
C ASP A 80 -10.80 -45.93 27.27
N ALA A 81 -10.72 -45.21 28.40
CA ALA A 81 -9.69 -45.41 29.40
C ALA A 81 -10.28 -45.10 30.80
N ASP A 82 -10.39 -46.14 31.63
CA ASP A 82 -10.91 -46.04 32.99
C ASP A 82 -10.18 -44.97 33.83
N SER A 83 -10.92 -44.02 34.39
CA SER A 83 -10.53 -43.28 35.60
C SER A 83 -11.77 -42.67 36.27
N SER A 84 -12.19 -43.28 37.38
CA SER A 84 -13.20 -42.72 38.27
C SER A 84 -12.67 -41.53 39.07
N THR A 85 -13.59 -40.77 39.68
CA THR A 85 -13.40 -39.51 40.46
C THR A 85 -13.41 -38.22 39.60
N THR A 86 -14.13 -37.14 39.93
CA THR A 86 -14.97 -36.81 41.11
C THR A 86 -16.31 -36.18 40.69
N ALA A 87 -17.39 -36.40 41.45
CA ALA A 87 -18.67 -35.73 41.20
C ALA A 87 -18.64 -34.24 41.60
N GLY A 88 -19.01 -33.35 40.67
CA GLY A 88 -19.24 -31.92 40.93
C GLY A 88 -19.43 -31.10 39.64
N SER A 89 -20.58 -30.43 39.51
CA SER A 89 -21.01 -29.57 38.39
C SER A 89 -21.34 -30.29 37.06
N VAL A 90 -22.62 -30.57 36.83
CA VAL A 90 -23.16 -31.15 35.57
C VAL A 90 -23.80 -30.08 34.66
N ASP A 91 -23.86 -28.83 35.10
CA ASP A 91 -24.65 -27.77 34.43
C ASP A 91 -23.90 -26.95 33.36
N GLN A 92 -22.61 -27.26 33.08
CA GLN A 92 -21.77 -26.41 32.22
C GLN A 92 -21.71 -26.84 30.73
N GLU A 93 -22.47 -27.86 30.32
CA GLU A 93 -22.55 -28.33 28.91
C GLU A 93 -23.69 -27.68 28.11
N HIS A 94 -24.71 -27.12 28.78
CA HIS A 94 -25.89 -26.53 28.14
C HIS A 94 -26.41 -25.31 28.91
N ALA A 95 -26.35 -24.14 28.29
CA ALA A 95 -26.85 -22.88 28.84
C ALA A 95 -28.10 -22.40 28.07
N LYS A 96 -29.19 -22.10 28.79
CA LYS A 96 -30.43 -21.53 28.23
C LYS A 96 -30.54 -20.06 28.60
N LEU A 97 -30.64 -19.19 27.60
CA LEU A 97 -30.67 -17.74 27.75
C LEU A 97 -31.97 -17.14 27.23
N TYR A 98 -32.45 -16.11 27.93
CA TYR A 98 -33.62 -15.30 27.57
C TYR A 98 -33.15 -13.94 27.01
N LEU A 99 -33.22 -13.78 25.70
CA LEU A 99 -32.62 -12.68 24.95
C LEU A 99 -33.68 -11.93 24.13
N HIS A 100 -33.29 -10.76 23.60
CA HIS A 100 -34.17 -9.83 22.89
C HIS A 100 -33.72 -9.74 21.42
N SER A 101 -34.63 -9.93 20.47
CA SER A 101 -34.35 -9.90 19.03
C SER A 101 -33.70 -8.58 18.60
N ASP A 102 -34.27 -7.44 19.02
CA ASP A 102 -33.77 -6.08 18.80
C ASP A 102 -32.27 -5.92 19.15
N VAL A 103 -31.81 -6.59 20.22
CA VAL A 103 -30.41 -6.55 20.66
C VAL A 103 -29.55 -7.53 19.87
N LEU A 104 -30.08 -8.73 19.59
CA LEU A 104 -29.38 -9.73 18.78
C LEU A 104 -29.14 -9.27 17.34
N HIS A 105 -29.96 -8.38 16.79
CA HIS A 105 -29.76 -7.78 15.46
C HIS A 105 -28.42 -7.01 15.31
N ARG A 106 -27.72 -6.67 16.39
CA ARG A 106 -26.33 -6.15 16.35
C ARG A 106 -25.32 -7.15 15.79
N SER A 107 -25.61 -8.45 15.89
CA SER A 107 -24.88 -9.53 15.25
C SER A 107 -25.52 -9.86 13.90
N LYS A 108 -24.72 -9.87 12.82
CA LYS A 108 -25.25 -10.25 11.50
C LYS A 108 -25.65 -11.72 11.45
N TYR A 109 -24.99 -12.58 12.22
CA TYR A 109 -25.34 -14.00 12.37
C TYR A 109 -26.77 -14.15 12.90
N PHE A 110 -27.09 -13.54 14.05
CA PHE A 110 -28.45 -13.61 14.59
C PHE A 110 -29.46 -12.85 13.74
N SER A 111 -29.09 -11.71 13.14
CA SER A 111 -29.97 -11.00 12.21
C SER A 111 -30.33 -11.82 10.96
N ALA A 112 -29.49 -12.77 10.54
CA ALA A 112 -29.82 -13.72 9.47
C ALA A 112 -30.77 -14.81 9.96
N LEU A 113 -30.50 -15.42 11.12
CA LEU A 113 -31.35 -16.45 11.74
C LEU A 113 -32.75 -15.94 12.08
N LEU A 114 -32.87 -14.71 12.56
CA LEU A 114 -34.13 -14.04 12.88
C LEU A 114 -34.88 -13.50 11.64
N SER A 115 -34.34 -13.67 10.43
CA SER A 115 -35.03 -13.22 9.20
C SER A 115 -36.08 -14.21 8.70
N ASP A 116 -37.19 -13.72 8.15
CA ASP A 116 -38.33 -14.52 7.66
C ASP A 116 -37.96 -15.63 6.66
N ARG A 117 -36.81 -15.51 5.97
CA ARG A 117 -36.34 -16.52 5.01
C ARG A 117 -35.99 -17.86 5.66
N TRP A 118 -35.56 -17.86 6.92
CA TRP A 118 -35.12 -19.06 7.66
C TRP A 118 -36.19 -19.63 8.59
N GLN A 119 -37.37 -18.99 8.69
CA GLN A 119 -38.45 -19.36 9.61
C GLN A 119 -39.56 -20.23 8.97
N LYS A 120 -39.34 -20.76 7.76
CA LYS A 120 -40.45 -21.22 6.90
C LYS A 120 -41.15 -22.53 7.28
N ASP A 121 -40.68 -23.26 8.30
CA ASP A 121 -41.16 -24.60 8.63
C ASP A 121 -42.09 -24.70 9.86
N SER A 122 -42.52 -23.58 10.47
CA SER A 122 -43.40 -23.61 11.65
C SER A 122 -44.79 -22.94 11.46
N VAL A 123 -45.61 -23.58 10.61
CA VAL A 123 -47.09 -23.78 10.75
C VAL A 123 -48.05 -22.57 10.72
N ASN A 124 -49.10 -22.73 9.89
CA ASN A 124 -50.46 -22.15 9.84
C ASN A 124 -50.77 -20.69 10.27
N ASP A 125 -51.63 -20.06 9.46
CA ASP A 125 -51.85 -18.62 9.37
C ASP A 125 -52.91 -18.06 10.35
N SER A 126 -52.84 -18.44 11.63
CA SER A 126 -53.75 -17.92 12.66
C SER A 126 -53.04 -17.74 14.01
N GLU A 127 -52.99 -16.47 14.45
CA GLU A 127 -52.38 -15.91 15.69
C GLU A 127 -50.96 -15.33 15.53
N ARG A 128 -50.91 -14.02 15.21
CA ARG A 128 -49.68 -13.20 15.17
C ARG A 128 -49.39 -12.49 16.50
N THR A 129 -49.64 -13.16 17.62
CA THR A 129 -49.44 -12.61 18.98
C THR A 129 -48.30 -13.33 19.68
N SER A 130 -47.16 -12.63 19.84
CA SER A 130 -45.96 -13.07 20.58
C SER A 130 -45.34 -14.40 20.12
N ARG A 131 -44.70 -14.39 18.94
CA ARG A 131 -43.85 -15.50 18.49
C ARG A 131 -42.51 -15.46 19.21
N VAL A 132 -42.33 -16.34 20.20
CA VAL A 132 -41.02 -16.51 20.87
C VAL A 132 -40.11 -17.37 19.99
N PHE A 133 -38.98 -16.81 19.55
CA PHE A 133 -37.99 -17.50 18.75
C PHE A 133 -37.20 -18.50 19.59
N ASN A 134 -36.99 -19.71 19.08
CA ASN A 134 -36.19 -20.74 19.75
C ASN A 134 -34.96 -21.06 18.89
N LEU A 135 -33.79 -20.58 19.31
CA LEU A 135 -32.53 -20.71 18.60
C LEU A 135 -31.59 -21.70 19.32
N LYS A 136 -30.73 -22.36 18.55
CA LYS A 136 -29.67 -23.24 19.07
C LYS A 136 -28.32 -22.76 18.57
N LEU A 137 -27.39 -22.52 19.47
CA LEU A 137 -25.99 -22.24 19.16
C LEU A 137 -25.16 -23.46 19.57
N LYS A 138 -24.30 -23.94 18.67
CA LYS A 138 -23.31 -24.97 18.96
C LYS A 138 -21.97 -24.27 19.19
N VAL A 139 -21.30 -24.59 20.29
CA VAL A 139 -19.96 -24.10 20.60
C VAL A 139 -18.97 -25.22 20.30
N PRO A 140 -18.06 -25.07 19.33
CA PRO A 140 -17.01 -26.06 19.10
C PRO A 140 -16.08 -26.15 20.33
N ALA A 141 -15.85 -27.35 20.85
CA ALA A 141 -15.00 -27.56 22.04
C ALA A 141 -13.56 -27.01 21.90
N LEU A 142 -13.08 -26.80 20.66
CA LEU A 142 -11.79 -26.20 20.36
C LEU A 142 -11.73 -24.68 20.64
N MET A 143 -12.87 -23.98 20.70
CA MET A 143 -12.93 -22.53 21.01
C MET A 143 -12.99 -22.20 22.51
N GLY A 144 -12.87 -23.21 23.39
CA GLY A 144 -12.86 -23.05 24.84
C GLY A 144 -14.22 -23.32 25.50
N THR A 145 -14.43 -22.74 26.68
CA THR A 145 -15.65 -22.94 27.47
C THR A 145 -16.83 -22.12 26.92
N ILE A 146 -18.05 -22.53 27.29
CA ILE A 146 -19.28 -21.78 26.97
C ILE A 146 -19.20 -20.33 27.50
N ASP A 147 -18.43 -20.07 28.56
CA ASP A 147 -18.31 -18.76 29.23
C ASP A 147 -17.85 -17.63 28.29
N VAL A 148 -16.98 -17.91 27.32
CA VAL A 148 -16.55 -16.90 26.33
C VAL A 148 -17.71 -16.51 25.41
N HIS A 149 -18.52 -17.49 24.99
CA HIS A 149 -19.73 -17.23 24.21
C HIS A 149 -20.78 -16.47 25.02
N LEU A 150 -20.97 -16.81 26.30
CA LEU A 150 -21.84 -16.03 27.20
C LEU A 150 -21.35 -14.59 27.37
N THR A 151 -20.04 -14.38 27.44
CA THR A 151 -19.42 -13.05 27.52
C THR A 151 -19.72 -12.24 26.26
N VAL A 152 -19.49 -12.78 25.06
CA VAL A 152 -19.79 -12.07 23.80
C VAL A 152 -21.30 -11.83 23.62
N LEU A 153 -22.15 -12.78 24.00
CA LEU A 153 -23.62 -12.60 23.99
C LEU A 153 -24.08 -11.51 24.97
N LYS A 154 -23.43 -11.38 26.13
CA LYS A 154 -23.66 -10.29 27.09
C LYS A 154 -23.15 -8.95 26.53
N MET A 155 -22.03 -8.94 25.82
CA MET A 155 -21.48 -7.74 25.16
C MET A 155 -22.42 -7.17 24.07
N LEU A 156 -23.32 -7.97 23.47
CA LEU A 156 -24.38 -7.43 22.60
C LEU A 156 -25.30 -6.41 23.33
N TYR A 157 -25.42 -6.51 24.66
CA TYR A 157 -26.17 -5.55 25.50
C TYR A 157 -25.31 -4.38 25.99
N ALA A 158 -24.00 -4.38 25.72
CA ALA A 158 -23.06 -3.35 26.15
C ALA A 158 -22.63 -2.44 24.98
N ASN A 159 -22.41 -1.17 25.30
CA ASN A 159 -21.82 -0.19 24.36
C ASN A 159 -20.33 0.09 24.66
N ASP A 160 -19.84 -0.38 25.80
CA ASP A 160 -18.45 -0.34 26.21
C ASP A 160 -17.94 -1.77 26.38
N PHE A 161 -16.77 -2.07 25.82
CA PHE A 161 -16.15 -3.38 25.82
C PHE A 161 -14.86 -3.42 26.66
N SER A 162 -14.45 -2.29 27.25
CA SER A 162 -13.18 -2.14 27.99
C SER A 162 -13.07 -3.03 29.23
N VAL A 163 -14.20 -3.41 29.82
CA VAL A 163 -14.24 -4.28 31.01
C VAL A 163 -13.88 -5.71 30.65
N ASP A 164 -14.38 -6.24 29.54
CA ASP A 164 -14.17 -7.63 29.10
C ASP A 164 -12.89 -7.75 28.23
N ILE A 165 -12.59 -6.75 27.40
CA ILE A 165 -11.38 -6.65 26.57
C ILE A 165 -10.37 -5.72 27.25
N ASN A 166 -9.70 -6.27 28.27
CA ASN A 166 -8.72 -5.58 29.11
C ASN A 166 -7.29 -6.15 29.00
N SER A 167 -7.10 -7.26 28.28
CA SER A 167 -5.83 -7.96 28.14
C SER A 167 -5.71 -8.62 26.77
N VAL A 168 -4.47 -8.89 26.32
CA VAL A 168 -4.21 -9.60 25.05
C VAL A 168 -4.86 -10.99 25.08
N SER A 169 -4.80 -11.69 26.22
CA SER A 169 -5.44 -12.99 26.40
C SER A 169 -6.96 -12.94 26.23
N SER A 170 -7.66 -11.94 26.81
CA SER A 170 -9.11 -11.83 26.63
C SER A 170 -9.49 -11.36 25.22
N ALA A 171 -8.73 -10.46 24.61
CA ALA A 171 -8.93 -10.08 23.21
C ALA A 171 -8.78 -11.29 22.26
N LEU A 172 -7.75 -12.12 22.47
CA LEU A 172 -7.50 -13.32 21.67
C LEU A 172 -8.53 -14.44 21.88
N SER A 173 -9.18 -14.53 23.04
CA SER A 173 -10.27 -15.49 23.27
C SER A 173 -11.61 -14.99 22.74
N ILE A 174 -11.88 -13.69 22.81
CA ILE A 174 -13.13 -13.07 22.36
C ILE A 174 -13.20 -12.92 20.84
N LEU A 175 -12.09 -12.56 20.18
CA LEU A 175 -12.07 -12.26 18.74
C LEU A 175 -12.58 -13.40 17.83
N PRO A 176 -12.20 -14.69 18.03
CA PRO A 176 -12.75 -15.80 17.23
C PRO A 176 -14.27 -15.91 17.33
N VAL A 177 -14.83 -15.77 18.53
CA VAL A 177 -16.28 -15.84 18.78
C VAL A 177 -17.00 -14.62 18.20
N ALA A 178 -16.39 -13.43 18.29
CA ALA A 178 -16.92 -12.22 17.67
C ALA A 178 -16.95 -12.31 16.14
N LEU A 179 -15.97 -12.99 15.52
CA LEU A 179 -15.94 -13.30 14.09
C LEU A 179 -17.01 -14.33 13.70
N GLU A 180 -17.15 -15.42 14.46
CA GLU A 180 -18.20 -16.43 14.23
C GLU A 180 -19.61 -15.82 14.27
N LEU A 181 -19.89 -15.01 15.29
CA LEU A 181 -21.17 -14.32 15.46
C LEU A 181 -21.31 -13.08 14.57
N LEU A 182 -20.30 -12.76 13.73
CA LEU A 182 -20.28 -11.59 12.85
C LEU A 182 -20.64 -10.28 13.61
N PHE A 183 -20.08 -10.11 14.82
CA PHE A 183 -20.30 -8.97 15.71
C PHE A 183 -19.25 -7.89 15.45
N GLU A 184 -19.46 -7.15 14.37
CA GLU A 184 -18.57 -6.15 13.79
C GLU A 184 -17.97 -5.14 14.79
N ASP A 185 -18.76 -4.64 15.74
CA ASP A 185 -18.30 -3.65 16.72
C ASP A 185 -17.24 -4.26 17.66
N CYS A 186 -17.46 -5.51 18.09
CA CYS A 186 -16.57 -6.23 18.99
C CYS A 186 -15.28 -6.66 18.26
N VAL A 187 -15.39 -7.12 17.01
CA VAL A 187 -14.22 -7.42 16.15
C VAL A 187 -13.32 -6.20 16.04
N LYS A 188 -13.86 -5.04 15.67
CA LYS A 188 -13.10 -3.78 15.56
C LYS A 188 -12.46 -3.36 16.88
N TYR A 189 -13.15 -3.54 18.01
CA TYR A 189 -12.59 -3.23 19.31
C TYR A 189 -11.42 -4.17 19.68
N CYS A 190 -11.58 -5.48 19.46
CA CYS A 190 -10.49 -6.46 19.66
C CYS A 190 -9.26 -6.11 18.82
N VAL A 191 -9.46 -5.82 17.53
CA VAL A 191 -8.37 -5.48 16.60
C VAL A 191 -7.63 -4.23 17.06
N ARG A 192 -8.35 -3.13 17.36
CA ARG A 192 -7.74 -1.88 17.87
C ARG A 192 -7.07 -2.03 19.23
N PHE A 193 -7.64 -2.86 20.12
CA PHE A 193 -6.99 -3.16 21.39
C PHE A 193 -5.67 -3.89 21.16
N LEU A 194 -5.66 -4.94 20.33
CA LEU A 194 -4.46 -5.68 19.97
C LEU A 194 -3.42 -4.79 19.26
N GLU A 195 -3.85 -3.89 18.38
CA GLU A 195 -3.00 -2.88 17.73
C GLU A 195 -2.31 -1.94 18.75
N ALA A 196 -2.97 -1.60 19.86
CA ALA A 196 -2.47 -0.63 20.84
C ALA A 196 -1.50 -1.20 21.89
N VAL A 197 -1.54 -2.51 22.17
CA VAL A 197 -0.80 -3.12 23.31
C VAL A 197 0.44 -3.91 22.86
N PRO A 198 1.50 -4.05 23.67
CA PRO A 198 2.64 -4.94 23.36
C PRO A 198 2.22 -6.42 23.36
N TRP A 199 2.93 -7.26 22.61
CA TRP A 199 2.71 -8.71 22.53
C TRP A 199 3.98 -9.47 22.94
N THR A 200 3.82 -10.65 23.53
CA THR A 200 4.86 -11.68 23.61
C THR A 200 4.93 -12.49 22.31
N GLU A 201 6.01 -13.26 22.09
CA GLU A 201 6.18 -14.10 20.88
C GLU A 201 5.03 -15.11 20.70
N ASP A 202 4.55 -15.71 21.79
CA ASP A 202 3.42 -16.65 21.77
C ASP A 202 2.08 -15.96 21.45
N GLU A 203 1.92 -14.70 21.85
CA GLU A 203 0.74 -13.89 21.53
C GLU A 203 0.78 -13.41 20.08
N GLU A 204 1.94 -12.94 19.60
CA GLU A 204 2.14 -12.55 18.20
C GLU A 204 1.76 -13.71 17.26
N LYS A 205 2.24 -14.93 17.54
CA LYS A 205 1.89 -16.13 16.75
C LYS A 205 0.38 -16.38 16.71
N LYS A 206 -0.33 -16.13 17.81
CA LYS A 206 -1.80 -16.26 17.88
C LYS A 206 -2.49 -15.13 17.10
N VAL A 207 -2.07 -13.87 17.26
CA VAL A 207 -2.56 -12.72 16.49
C VAL A 207 -2.42 -13.00 14.99
N LEU A 208 -1.22 -13.39 14.54
CA LEU A 208 -0.94 -13.74 13.14
C LEU A 208 -1.83 -14.87 12.62
N SER A 209 -2.17 -15.86 13.45
CA SER A 209 -3.07 -16.95 13.05
C SER A 209 -4.53 -16.53 12.83
N LEU A 210 -4.95 -15.40 13.40
CA LEU A 210 -6.31 -14.86 13.23
C LEU A 210 -6.46 -13.94 12.02
N ILE A 211 -5.36 -13.35 11.53
CA ILE A 211 -5.36 -12.40 10.40
C ILE A 211 -6.07 -12.92 9.13
N PRO A 212 -5.96 -14.20 8.72
CA PRO A 212 -6.67 -14.71 7.53
C PRO A 212 -8.20 -14.69 7.61
N PHE A 213 -8.77 -14.50 8.80
CA PHE A 213 -10.22 -14.44 9.04
C PHE A 213 -10.74 -12.99 9.19
N LEU A 214 -9.84 -12.00 9.21
CA LEU A 214 -10.16 -10.58 9.30
C LEU A 214 -10.41 -9.97 7.91
N ARG A 215 -11.06 -8.81 7.86
CA ARG A 215 -11.17 -8.05 6.61
C ARG A 215 -9.85 -7.36 6.26
N GLN A 216 -9.78 -6.81 5.05
CA GLN A 216 -8.56 -6.16 4.57
C GLN A 216 -8.16 -4.95 5.44
N GLU A 217 -9.14 -4.19 5.94
CA GLU A 217 -8.88 -3.03 6.80
C GLU A 217 -8.30 -3.45 8.16
N GLU A 218 -8.94 -4.43 8.81
CA GLU A 218 -8.57 -4.97 10.13
C GLU A 218 -7.23 -5.73 10.11
N SER A 219 -6.96 -6.45 9.03
CA SER A 219 -5.68 -7.15 8.84
C SER A 219 -4.52 -6.17 8.62
N ILE A 220 -4.74 -5.04 7.94
CA ILE A 220 -3.70 -4.00 7.76
C ILE A 220 -3.32 -3.36 9.11
N GLU A 221 -4.29 -3.08 9.99
CA GLU A 221 -4.03 -2.53 11.34
C GLU A 221 -3.03 -3.43 12.10
N LEU A 222 -3.29 -4.74 12.19
CA LEU A 222 -2.40 -5.68 12.90
C LEU A 222 -1.08 -5.96 12.16
N LEU A 223 -1.11 -6.12 10.83
CA LEU A 223 0.09 -6.38 10.03
C LEU A 223 1.10 -5.23 10.11
N SER A 224 0.65 -3.99 10.33
CA SER A 224 1.52 -2.81 10.42
C SER A 224 2.59 -2.88 11.51
N ARG A 225 2.38 -3.73 12.53
CA ARG A 225 3.28 -3.91 13.69
C ARG A 225 4.40 -4.91 13.47
N VAL A 226 4.16 -5.93 12.63
CA VAL A 226 5.01 -7.11 12.43
C VAL A 226 5.61 -7.15 11.03
N SER A 227 4.87 -6.71 10.02
CA SER A 227 5.48 -6.27 8.78
C SER A 227 6.22 -4.98 9.08
N PRO A 228 7.54 -4.86 8.83
CA PRO A 228 8.13 -3.54 8.73
C PRO A 228 7.33 -2.80 7.66
N VAL A 229 6.75 -1.66 8.03
CA VAL A 229 6.15 -0.71 7.08
C VAL A 229 7.10 -0.63 5.90
N LYS A 230 6.57 -0.73 4.67
CA LYS A 230 7.37 -0.57 3.44
C LYS A 230 7.94 0.86 3.45
N ASN A 231 9.07 1.02 4.14
CA ASN A 231 9.78 2.27 4.36
C ASN A 231 10.57 2.57 3.09
N ASN A 232 9.79 2.83 2.05
CA ASN A 232 10.19 3.47 0.81
C ASN A 232 10.91 4.80 1.07
N ALA A 233 10.84 5.40 2.26
CA ALA A 233 11.75 6.44 2.71
C ALA A 233 13.23 6.11 2.40
N SER A 234 13.65 4.85 2.55
CA SER A 234 15.00 4.41 2.16
C SER A 234 15.17 4.32 0.64
N ASP A 235 14.23 3.69 -0.08
CA ASP A 235 14.20 3.61 -1.54
C ASP A 235 14.20 4.99 -2.22
N GLU A 236 13.37 5.93 -1.75
CA GLU A 236 13.23 7.31 -2.24
C GLU A 236 14.48 8.14 -1.94
N MET A 237 15.07 7.99 -0.74
CA MET A 237 16.36 8.61 -0.43
C MET A 237 17.46 8.12 -1.37
N LEU A 238 17.58 6.80 -1.57
CA LEU A 238 18.55 6.20 -2.48
C LEU A 238 18.33 6.65 -3.93
N HIS A 239 17.08 6.64 -4.39
CA HIS A 239 16.70 7.11 -5.72
C HIS A 239 17.03 8.61 -5.91
N GLY A 240 16.72 9.45 -4.92
CA GLY A 240 17.10 10.86 -4.92
C GLY A 240 18.61 11.09 -4.95
N LEU A 241 19.38 10.31 -4.19
CA LEU A 241 20.86 10.34 -4.23
C LEU A 241 21.41 9.87 -5.59
N ILE A 242 20.83 8.84 -6.19
CA ILE A 242 21.19 8.36 -7.54
C ILE A 242 20.94 9.46 -8.57
N LEU A 243 19.76 10.09 -8.59
CA LEU A 243 19.45 11.21 -9.49
C LEU A 243 20.39 12.41 -9.26
N ALA A 244 20.61 12.80 -8.00
CA ALA A 244 21.51 13.89 -7.65
C ALA A 244 22.96 13.62 -8.09
N ALA A 245 23.42 12.36 -8.01
CA ALA A 245 24.73 11.97 -8.51
C ALA A 245 24.79 11.93 -10.04
N ILE A 246 23.71 11.49 -10.70
CA ILE A 246 23.59 11.38 -12.15
C ILE A 246 23.65 12.76 -12.83
N HIS A 247 22.84 13.71 -12.35
CA HIS A 247 22.67 15.04 -12.95
C HIS A 247 23.74 16.07 -12.55
N ASN A 248 24.67 15.75 -11.65
CA ASN A 248 25.68 16.72 -11.22
C ASN A 248 26.79 16.95 -12.27
N HIS A 249 27.29 18.18 -12.31
CA HIS A 249 28.38 18.60 -13.20
C HIS A 249 29.74 18.00 -12.79
N PRO A 250 30.70 17.83 -13.73
CA PRO A 250 31.90 16.99 -13.54
C PRO A 250 32.92 17.46 -12.49
N ASN A 251 32.70 18.57 -11.79
CA ASN A 251 33.69 19.19 -10.90
C ASN A 251 33.65 18.66 -9.45
N PHE A 252 32.70 17.78 -9.12
CA PHE A 252 32.65 17.00 -7.88
C PHE A 252 32.25 15.57 -8.25
N SER A 253 32.61 14.56 -7.44
CA SER A 253 32.26 13.15 -7.73
C SER A 253 31.22 12.57 -6.76
N PRO A 254 29.99 13.11 -6.71
CA PRO A 254 28.91 12.49 -5.93
C PRO A 254 28.63 11.07 -6.44
N LYS A 255 28.94 10.75 -7.70
CA LYS A 255 28.94 9.38 -8.25
C LYS A 255 29.85 8.41 -7.49
N THR A 256 31.01 8.85 -6.99
CA THR A 256 31.92 8.01 -6.20
C THR A 256 31.40 7.82 -4.78
N PHE A 257 30.87 8.88 -4.16
CA PHE A 257 30.23 8.80 -2.84
C PHE A 257 28.99 7.90 -2.87
N VAL A 258 28.09 8.10 -3.84
CA VAL A 258 26.87 7.29 -4.00
C VAL A 258 27.23 5.85 -4.37
N ALA A 259 28.24 5.60 -5.22
CA ALA A 259 28.72 4.24 -5.47
C ALA A 259 29.19 3.55 -4.18
N LYS A 260 29.96 4.24 -3.33
CA LYS A 260 30.38 3.72 -2.03
C LYS A 260 29.19 3.45 -1.11
N LEU A 261 28.26 4.40 -1.02
CA LEU A 261 27.05 4.32 -0.19
C LEU A 261 26.14 3.16 -0.62
N LEU A 262 25.90 2.96 -1.93
CA LEU A 262 25.09 1.85 -2.45
C LEU A 262 25.71 0.48 -2.15
N ARG A 263 27.04 0.38 -2.08
CA ARG A 263 27.76 -0.85 -1.71
C ARG A 263 27.72 -1.14 -0.21
N GLU A 264 27.71 -0.09 0.61
CA GLU A 264 27.74 -0.17 2.08
C GLU A 264 26.33 -0.06 2.72
N PHE A 265 25.28 0.04 1.90
CA PHE A 265 23.90 0.15 2.37
C PHE A 265 23.37 -1.18 2.92
N PRO A 266 22.66 -1.19 4.08
CA PRO A 266 22.25 -2.44 4.73
C PRO A 266 21.14 -3.20 3.98
N SER A 267 20.24 -2.52 3.28
CA SER A 267 19.16 -3.16 2.52
C SER A 267 19.52 -3.28 1.03
N ARG A 268 19.85 -4.51 0.62
CA ARG A 268 20.16 -4.85 -0.78
C ARG A 268 18.94 -4.67 -1.69
N ASP A 269 17.76 -5.03 -1.23
CA ASP A 269 16.50 -4.88 -1.97
C ASP A 269 16.15 -3.42 -2.22
N ALA A 270 16.39 -2.53 -1.25
CA ALA A 270 16.18 -1.08 -1.41
C ALA A 270 17.12 -0.49 -2.49
N VAL A 271 18.40 -0.92 -2.47
CA VAL A 271 19.40 -0.54 -3.48
C VAL A 271 18.99 -1.04 -4.87
N GLN A 272 18.53 -2.28 -4.99
CA GLN A 272 18.04 -2.84 -6.24
C GLN A 272 16.83 -2.04 -6.77
N ARG A 273 15.77 -1.85 -5.96
CA ARG A 273 14.58 -1.09 -6.36
C ARG A 273 14.90 0.35 -6.79
N ALA A 274 15.82 1.02 -6.10
CA ALA A 274 16.24 2.38 -6.45
C ALA A 274 17.04 2.44 -7.76
N LEU A 275 17.90 1.45 -8.03
CA LEU A 275 18.65 1.34 -9.29
C LEU A 275 17.75 0.95 -10.47
N ASP A 276 16.86 -0.02 -10.28
CA ASP A 276 15.88 -0.46 -11.28
C ASP A 276 14.98 0.69 -11.72
N ARG A 277 14.43 1.46 -10.77
CA ARG A 277 13.62 2.66 -11.06
C ARG A 277 14.41 3.74 -11.81
N ALA A 278 15.66 3.98 -11.41
CA ALA A 278 16.51 4.96 -12.10
C ALA A 278 16.85 4.49 -13.52
N PHE A 279 17.11 3.20 -13.72
CA PHE A 279 17.40 2.60 -15.03
C PHE A 279 16.19 2.69 -15.96
N ASP A 280 15.01 2.23 -15.54
CA ASP A 280 13.78 2.29 -16.32
C ASP A 280 13.45 3.74 -16.74
N SER A 281 13.47 4.67 -15.79
CA SER A 281 13.22 6.09 -16.08
C SER A 281 14.16 6.68 -17.14
N HIS A 282 15.44 6.29 -17.13
CA HIS A 282 16.41 6.79 -18.12
C HIS A 282 16.30 6.04 -19.46
N LEU A 283 16.02 4.74 -19.44
CA LEU A 283 15.81 3.94 -20.64
C LEU A 283 14.57 4.42 -21.41
N LYS A 284 13.50 4.71 -20.69
CA LYS A 284 12.28 5.33 -21.23
C LYS A 284 12.59 6.65 -21.94
N VAL A 285 13.29 7.58 -21.29
CA VAL A 285 13.66 8.88 -21.89
C VAL A 285 14.54 8.71 -23.14
N VAL A 286 15.46 7.74 -23.16
CA VAL A 286 16.25 7.42 -24.37
C VAL A 286 15.37 6.88 -25.50
N LYS A 287 14.40 6.02 -25.18
CA LYS A 287 13.46 5.43 -26.16
C LYS A 287 12.56 6.49 -26.79
N GLU A 288 11.90 7.30 -25.97
CA GLU A 288 11.01 8.40 -26.40
C GLU A 288 11.81 9.39 -27.26
N SER A 289 12.90 9.94 -26.74
CA SER A 289 13.76 10.89 -27.47
C SER A 289 14.22 10.35 -28.83
N LEU A 290 14.50 9.06 -28.94
CA LEU A 290 14.91 8.44 -30.20
C LEU A 290 13.73 8.21 -31.15
N GLU A 291 12.53 7.94 -30.63
CA GLU A 291 11.29 7.85 -31.40
C GLU A 291 10.88 9.20 -31.98
N GLU A 292 10.90 10.29 -31.20
CA GLU A 292 10.65 11.64 -31.70
C GLU A 292 11.74 12.14 -32.68
N TYR A 293 12.99 11.65 -32.57
CA TYR A 293 14.03 11.92 -33.58
C TYR A 293 13.79 11.16 -34.89
N SER A 294 13.46 9.86 -34.79
CA SER A 294 13.37 8.93 -35.93
C SER A 294 12.06 9.01 -36.69
N SER A 295 10.99 9.44 -36.04
CA SER A 295 9.65 9.57 -36.61
C SER A 295 8.99 10.86 -36.09
N PRO A 296 9.48 12.03 -36.52
CA PRO A 296 9.03 13.32 -35.99
C PRO A 296 7.61 13.61 -36.44
N ASN A 297 6.63 13.58 -35.53
CA ASN A 297 5.22 13.84 -35.84
C ASN A 297 4.87 15.34 -35.84
N PHE A 298 5.76 16.18 -36.39
CA PHE A 298 5.66 17.64 -36.30
C PHE A 298 5.03 18.26 -37.56
N ARG A 299 4.17 19.25 -37.34
CA ARG A 299 3.73 20.22 -38.34
C ARG A 299 4.28 21.60 -37.95
N GLY A 300 5.59 21.77 -38.04
CA GLY A 300 6.31 23.00 -37.71
C GLY A 300 7.23 23.44 -38.85
N ASP A 301 7.89 24.59 -38.71
CA ASP A 301 8.86 25.06 -39.70
C ASP A 301 10.13 24.17 -39.72
N LEU A 302 10.85 24.16 -40.83
CA LEU A 302 12.03 23.31 -41.03
C LEU A 302 13.12 23.58 -39.99
N ASN A 303 13.31 24.84 -39.60
CA ASN A 303 14.29 25.22 -38.58
C ASN A 303 13.87 24.79 -37.16
N GLU A 304 12.57 24.79 -36.86
CA GLU A 304 12.04 24.32 -35.56
C GLU A 304 12.15 22.81 -35.45
N THR A 305 11.80 22.07 -36.50
CA THR A 305 11.88 20.60 -36.52
C THR A 305 13.33 20.11 -36.40
N GLU A 306 14.28 20.73 -37.10
CA GLU A 306 15.71 20.40 -37.00
C GLU A 306 16.28 20.73 -35.60
N ALA A 307 15.83 21.82 -34.96
CA ALA A 307 16.21 22.16 -33.59
C ALA A 307 15.66 21.15 -32.56
N ILE A 308 14.41 20.71 -32.71
CA ILE A 308 13.80 19.69 -31.85
C ILE A 308 14.49 18.33 -32.02
N GLN A 309 14.81 17.92 -33.26
CA GLN A 309 15.58 16.70 -33.51
C GLN A 309 16.95 16.74 -32.83
N ARG A 310 17.69 17.86 -32.93
CA ARG A 310 18.97 18.02 -32.21
C ARG A 310 18.80 17.91 -30.69
N LEU A 311 17.77 18.56 -30.12
CA LEU A 311 17.47 18.49 -28.69
C LEU A 311 17.22 17.05 -28.24
N ASN A 312 16.32 16.34 -28.93
CA ASN A 312 15.97 14.95 -28.63
C ASN A 312 17.20 14.04 -28.68
N LEU A 313 18.03 14.19 -29.71
CA LEU A 313 19.22 13.39 -29.87
C LEU A 313 20.30 13.70 -28.80
N HIS A 314 20.42 14.97 -28.35
CA HIS A 314 21.23 15.32 -27.18
C HIS A 314 20.67 14.76 -25.86
N THR A 315 19.34 14.73 -25.69
CA THR A 315 18.66 14.11 -24.55
C THR A 315 18.91 12.61 -24.50
N ALA A 316 18.77 11.91 -25.63
CA ALA A 316 19.10 10.49 -25.78
C ALA A 316 20.57 10.20 -25.43
N MET A 317 21.51 11.00 -25.93
CA MET A 317 22.94 10.85 -25.61
C MET A 317 23.26 11.11 -24.12
N THR A 318 22.60 12.09 -23.50
CA THR A 318 22.81 12.41 -22.08
C THR A 318 22.29 11.28 -21.19
N ASN A 319 21.05 10.84 -21.40
CA ASN A 319 20.47 9.73 -20.66
C ASN A 319 21.16 8.39 -20.96
N GLY A 320 21.69 8.18 -22.18
CA GLY A 320 22.55 7.05 -22.51
C GLY A 320 23.82 6.98 -21.63
N LYS A 321 24.47 8.13 -21.36
CA LYS A 321 25.61 8.18 -20.43
C LYS A 321 25.21 7.88 -18.99
N HIS A 322 23.98 8.23 -18.60
CA HIS A 322 23.43 7.92 -17.28
C HIS A 322 23.18 6.41 -17.15
N LEU A 323 22.57 5.80 -18.16
CA LEU A 323 22.39 4.34 -18.27
C LEU A 323 23.72 3.59 -18.20
N LEU A 324 24.76 4.05 -18.90
CA LEU A 324 26.08 3.42 -18.85
C LEU A 324 26.65 3.40 -17.42
N TRP A 325 26.50 4.50 -16.67
CA TRP A 325 26.92 4.55 -15.27
C TRP A 325 26.05 3.67 -14.36
N LEU A 326 24.73 3.64 -14.57
CA LEU A 326 23.80 2.77 -13.83
C LEU A 326 24.13 1.30 -14.06
N VAL A 327 24.33 0.87 -15.32
CA VAL A 327 24.77 -0.49 -15.69
C VAL A 327 26.07 -0.85 -14.97
N ASP A 328 27.05 0.06 -14.93
CA ASP A 328 28.29 -0.14 -14.17
C ASP A 328 28.07 -0.31 -12.65
N ARG A 329 27.03 0.30 -12.06
CA ARG A 329 26.69 0.09 -10.64
C ARG A 329 25.93 -1.22 -10.44
N MET A 330 24.94 -1.51 -11.28
CA MET A 330 24.09 -2.71 -11.19
C MET A 330 24.90 -4.00 -11.40
N ILE A 331 25.90 -3.99 -12.30
CA ILE A 331 26.83 -5.12 -12.49
C ILE A 331 27.78 -5.27 -11.29
N GLU A 332 28.40 -4.18 -10.81
CA GLU A 332 29.27 -4.23 -9.62
C GLU A 332 28.53 -4.79 -8.39
N LEU A 333 27.27 -4.41 -8.24
CA LEU A 333 26.42 -4.82 -7.13
C LEU A 333 25.70 -6.15 -7.37
N LYS A 334 25.75 -6.74 -8.57
CA LYS A 334 25.01 -7.96 -8.97
C LYS A 334 23.49 -7.86 -8.73
N VAL A 335 22.88 -6.80 -9.27
CA VAL A 335 21.43 -6.51 -9.18
C VAL A 335 20.88 -6.05 -10.54
N ALA A 336 21.36 -6.67 -11.61
CA ALA A 336 21.09 -6.24 -13.00
C ALA A 336 20.08 -7.14 -13.74
N ASP A 337 19.37 -8.03 -13.04
CA ASP A 337 18.52 -9.06 -13.66
C ASP A 337 17.32 -8.45 -14.41
N LEU A 338 16.67 -7.44 -13.81
CA LEU A 338 15.61 -6.68 -14.47
C LEU A 338 16.16 -5.82 -15.61
N ALA A 339 17.26 -5.10 -15.38
CA ALA A 339 17.90 -4.29 -16.41
C ALA A 339 18.28 -5.09 -17.67
N VAL A 340 18.76 -6.33 -17.50
CA VAL A 340 18.98 -7.26 -18.63
C VAL A 340 17.69 -7.58 -19.37
N LYS A 341 16.63 -7.97 -18.63
CA LYS A 341 15.34 -8.33 -19.22
C LYS A 341 14.81 -7.15 -20.05
N GLU A 342 14.72 -5.97 -19.44
CA GLU A 342 14.23 -4.76 -20.10
C GLU A 342 15.13 -4.30 -21.24
N TRP A 343 16.45 -4.51 -21.19
CA TRP A 343 17.33 -4.22 -22.34
C TRP A 343 17.15 -5.22 -23.50
N SER A 344 16.71 -6.45 -23.22
CA SER A 344 16.49 -7.49 -24.24
C SER A 344 15.14 -7.39 -24.97
N GLU A 345 14.09 -6.89 -24.32
CA GLU A 345 12.72 -6.87 -24.89
C GLU A 345 12.44 -5.61 -25.74
N GLN A 346 13.32 -5.28 -26.71
CA GLN A 346 13.40 -3.93 -27.32
C GLN A 346 13.32 -3.85 -28.87
N ALA A 347 12.29 -4.44 -29.48
CA ALA A 347 12.11 -4.43 -30.93
C ALA A 347 11.91 -3.02 -31.55
N SER A 348 11.06 -2.17 -30.96
CA SER A 348 10.77 -0.82 -31.47
C SER A 348 11.97 0.12 -31.32
N PHE A 349 12.62 0.11 -30.15
CA PHE A 349 13.84 0.87 -29.90
C PHE A 349 14.96 0.49 -30.87
N THR A 350 15.11 -0.81 -31.16
CA THR A 350 16.07 -1.31 -32.16
C THR A 350 15.76 -0.78 -33.57
N ALA A 351 14.50 -0.78 -33.99
CA ALA A 351 14.08 -0.20 -35.27
C ALA A 351 14.32 1.32 -35.33
N ASN A 352 14.13 2.04 -34.22
CA ASN A 352 14.41 3.47 -34.13
C ASN A 352 15.92 3.75 -34.17
N LEU A 353 16.78 2.96 -33.51
CA LEU A 353 18.24 3.06 -33.65
C LEU A 353 18.69 2.85 -35.11
N GLN A 354 18.16 1.82 -35.78
CA GLN A 354 18.45 1.58 -37.20
C GLN A 354 18.03 2.74 -38.11
N ARG A 355 16.88 3.39 -37.82
CA ARG A 355 16.39 4.52 -38.62
C ARG A 355 17.23 5.76 -38.36
N ALA A 356 17.41 6.12 -37.09
CA ALA A 356 18.22 7.26 -36.67
C ALA A 356 19.65 7.21 -37.21
N PHE A 357 20.27 6.02 -37.27
CA PHE A 357 21.66 5.90 -37.71
C PHE A 357 21.86 5.86 -39.23
N ARG A 358 20.83 5.54 -40.04
CA ARG A 358 20.92 5.68 -41.52
C ARG A 358 21.11 7.13 -41.98
N GLU A 359 20.62 8.09 -41.19
CA GLU A 359 20.71 9.51 -41.50
C GLU A 359 21.97 10.10 -40.86
N ASP A 360 23.08 10.16 -41.61
CA ASP A 360 24.42 10.55 -41.12
C ASP A 360 24.50 11.90 -40.33
N ALA A 361 23.43 12.69 -40.31
CA ALA A 361 23.24 13.85 -39.45
C ALA A 361 23.61 13.61 -37.97
N TRP A 362 23.33 12.42 -37.42
CA TRP A 362 23.67 12.09 -36.02
C TRP A 362 25.18 12.19 -35.72
N ARG A 363 26.04 11.93 -36.72
CA ARG A 363 27.51 11.98 -36.57
C ARG A 363 28.00 13.38 -36.21
N ASN A 364 27.29 14.41 -36.65
CA ASN A 364 27.63 15.80 -36.40
C ASN A 364 27.05 16.33 -35.07
N ILE A 365 26.03 15.66 -34.52
CA ILE A 365 25.29 16.10 -33.32
C ILE A 365 25.81 15.36 -32.07
N VAL A 366 25.87 14.03 -32.11
CA VAL A 366 26.30 13.16 -31.00
C VAL A 366 27.12 11.94 -31.47
N PRO A 367 28.33 12.14 -32.06
CA PRO A 367 29.13 11.05 -32.62
C PRO A 367 29.42 9.89 -31.62
N GLY A 368 29.41 10.16 -30.32
CA GLY A 368 29.61 9.15 -29.27
C GLY A 368 28.37 8.34 -28.88
N PHE A 369 27.16 8.64 -29.37
CA PHE A 369 25.93 7.97 -28.91
C PHE A 369 25.88 6.46 -29.24
N PRO A 370 26.20 5.99 -30.46
CA PRO A 370 26.26 4.55 -30.74
C PRO A 370 27.26 3.82 -29.83
N ALA A 371 28.42 4.42 -29.57
CA ALA A 371 29.44 3.84 -28.69
C ALA A 371 28.98 3.72 -27.23
N VAL A 372 28.08 4.59 -26.76
CA VAL A 372 27.47 4.49 -25.42
C VAL A 372 26.47 3.32 -25.37
N ILE A 373 25.57 3.21 -26.35
CA ILE A 373 24.60 2.10 -26.44
C ILE A 373 25.29 0.75 -26.60
N LEU A 374 26.35 0.68 -27.43
CA LEU A 374 27.20 -0.50 -27.57
C LEU A 374 27.83 -0.89 -26.23
N ARG A 375 28.42 0.06 -25.48
CA ARG A 375 29.03 -0.22 -24.18
C ARG A 375 28.04 -0.74 -23.15
N CYS A 376 26.82 -0.21 -23.09
CA CYS A 376 25.76 -0.76 -22.23
C CYS A 376 25.45 -2.21 -22.61
N THR A 377 25.23 -2.46 -23.90
CA THR A 377 24.90 -3.80 -24.43
C THR A 377 26.01 -4.80 -24.16
N CYS A 378 27.27 -4.48 -24.50
CA CYS A 378 28.42 -5.34 -24.26
C CYS A 378 28.64 -5.63 -22.76
N LYS A 379 28.43 -4.65 -21.87
CA LYS A 379 28.56 -4.85 -20.42
C LYS A 379 27.51 -5.80 -19.88
N LEU A 380 26.25 -5.61 -20.23
CA LEU A 380 25.15 -6.50 -19.83
C LEU A 380 25.35 -7.92 -20.38
N ALA A 381 25.70 -8.05 -21.67
CA ALA A 381 25.98 -9.34 -22.30
C ALA A 381 27.20 -10.06 -21.68
N SER A 382 28.29 -9.34 -21.38
CA SER A 382 29.46 -9.93 -20.73
C SER A 382 29.17 -10.40 -19.30
N ALA A 383 28.36 -9.63 -18.55
CA ALA A 383 27.97 -9.98 -17.19
C ALA A 383 27.06 -11.22 -17.14
N LEU A 384 26.17 -11.39 -18.13
CA LEU A 384 25.41 -12.63 -18.33
C LEU A 384 26.31 -13.81 -18.67
N ALA A 385 27.21 -13.65 -19.66
CA ALA A 385 28.11 -14.72 -20.09
C ALA A 385 29.07 -15.17 -18.98
N ALA A 386 29.48 -14.24 -18.11
CA ALA A 386 30.30 -14.52 -16.92
C ALA A 386 29.50 -15.10 -15.73
N GLY A 387 28.18 -15.26 -15.83
CA GLY A 387 27.33 -15.77 -14.75
C GLY A 387 27.23 -14.84 -13.54
N SER A 388 27.49 -13.54 -13.70
CA SER A 388 27.40 -12.56 -12.59
C SER A 388 25.99 -11.98 -12.39
N ILE A 389 25.06 -12.31 -13.29
CA ILE A 389 23.63 -11.95 -13.29
C ILE A 389 22.82 -13.25 -13.43
N LEU A 390 21.78 -13.42 -12.62
CA LEU A 390 20.95 -14.64 -12.54
C LEU A 390 19.68 -14.50 -13.39
N ALA A 391 19.88 -14.34 -14.69
CA ALA A 391 18.79 -14.27 -15.65
C ALA A 391 18.01 -15.61 -15.75
N SER A 392 16.69 -15.52 -15.93
CA SER A 392 15.84 -16.71 -16.06
C SER A 392 16.18 -17.52 -17.31
N ARG A 393 15.85 -18.82 -17.31
CA ARG A 393 16.12 -19.72 -18.45
C ARG A 393 15.47 -19.24 -19.77
N GLN A 394 14.39 -18.47 -19.69
CA GLN A 394 13.77 -17.82 -20.85
C GLN A 394 14.64 -16.69 -21.41
N VAL A 395 15.23 -15.83 -20.56
CA VAL A 395 16.16 -14.78 -21.00
C VAL A 395 17.44 -15.39 -21.59
N LEU A 396 17.93 -16.50 -21.03
CA LEU A 396 19.07 -17.26 -21.56
C LEU A 396 18.76 -17.98 -22.90
N GLN A 397 17.50 -18.35 -23.15
CA GLN A 397 17.04 -18.86 -24.45
C GLN A 397 16.73 -17.73 -25.45
N LEU A 398 16.28 -16.57 -24.98
CA LEU A 398 16.15 -15.32 -25.72
C LEU A 398 17.52 -14.63 -25.94
N ASN A 399 18.54 -15.42 -26.29
CA ASN A 399 19.81 -14.88 -26.76
C ASN A 399 19.65 -14.08 -28.06
N TYR A 400 18.58 -14.32 -28.83
CA TYR A 400 18.34 -13.68 -30.13
C TYR A 400 18.26 -12.14 -30.10
N PRO A 401 17.49 -11.44 -29.24
CA PRO A 401 17.46 -9.98 -29.23
C PRO A 401 18.71 -9.28 -28.68
N VAL A 402 19.43 -9.86 -27.71
CA VAL A 402 20.73 -9.31 -27.28
C VAL A 402 21.75 -9.50 -28.40
N LEU A 403 21.71 -10.64 -29.11
CA LEU A 403 22.39 -10.77 -30.39
C LEU A 403 21.89 -9.71 -31.39
N CYS A 404 20.59 -9.42 -31.55
CA CYS A 404 20.13 -8.43 -32.54
C CYS A 404 20.78 -7.05 -32.34
N ILE A 405 20.88 -6.52 -31.11
CA ILE A 405 21.53 -5.21 -30.89
C ILE A 405 23.04 -5.30 -31.16
N VAL A 406 23.70 -6.39 -30.75
CA VAL A 406 25.13 -6.62 -31.05
C VAL A 406 25.37 -6.77 -32.56
N PHE A 407 24.60 -7.61 -33.25
CA PHE A 407 24.65 -7.90 -34.68
C PHE A 407 24.36 -6.65 -35.52
N LEU A 408 23.46 -5.77 -35.06
CA LEU A 408 23.21 -4.48 -35.72
C LEU A 408 24.32 -3.46 -35.52
N LEU A 409 25.14 -3.59 -34.48
CA LEU A 409 26.34 -2.79 -34.29
C LEU A 409 27.58 -3.42 -34.96
N GLU A 410 27.63 -4.75 -35.09
CA GLU A 410 28.60 -5.48 -35.93
C GLU A 410 28.37 -5.24 -37.43
N CYS A 411 27.14 -4.96 -37.88
CA CYS A 411 26.87 -4.46 -39.23
C CYS A 411 27.28 -2.99 -39.46
N TRP A 412 27.85 -2.31 -38.45
CA TRP A 412 28.22 -0.88 -38.48
C TRP A 412 29.67 -0.58 -38.09
N LEU A 413 30.47 -1.62 -37.82
CA LEU A 413 31.93 -1.60 -37.63
C LEU A 413 32.63 -2.18 -38.86
#